data_AF-A0A9C7GE23-F1
#
_entry.id   AF-A0A9C7GE23-F1
#
_cell.length_a   1.000
_cell.length_b   1.000
_cell.length_c   1.000
_cell.angle_alpha   90.00
_cell.angle_beta   90.00
_cell.angle_gamma   90.00
#
_symmetry.space_group_name_H-M   'P 1'
#
loop_
_entity.id
_entity.type
_entity.pdbx_description
1 polymer ?
#
loop_
_entity_poly.entity_id
_entity_poly.type
_entity_poly.pdbx_seq_one_letter_code
_entity_poly.pdbx_strand_id
1 'polypeptide(L)'
;MIFKKRKVLFGVITVFTGIILFFYINNLLINTHKLTPVGEKLFDAKQIKNDVAFIFRDKYRIESSVTTFEIKKILHLVMSEKDKVRLLKAKQNENDKVLQFAITDKHIRSKDINENKEGKNIVTNQSIKFLLYFINREYDPSIKAVDLVYYPRMFNLDSNEIGTVIVIDEFKEEYQLLINEGCEGKELERKLEDKFVYYD
;
A
#
# COMPACT_ATOMS: atom_id res chain seq x y z
N MET A 1 20.69 -5.74 -51.11
CA MET A 1 19.46 -5.84 -50.28
C MET A 1 19.68 -6.57 -48.94
N ILE A 2 20.51 -7.62 -48.89
CA ILE A 2 20.80 -8.42 -47.68
C ILE A 2 21.43 -7.61 -46.53
N PHE A 3 22.34 -6.67 -46.84
CA PHE A 3 22.99 -5.82 -45.83
C PHE A 3 22.04 -4.86 -45.09
N LYS A 4 21.02 -4.32 -45.77
CA LYS A 4 19.99 -3.47 -45.14
C LYS A 4 19.15 -4.27 -44.14
N LYS A 5 18.77 -5.51 -44.49
CA LYS A 5 18.00 -6.41 -43.60
C LYS A 5 18.78 -6.80 -42.34
N ARG A 6 20.09 -7.04 -42.46
CA ARG A 6 20.95 -7.34 -41.30
C ARG A 6 21.07 -6.15 -40.34
N LYS A 7 21.23 -4.92 -40.82
CA LYS A 7 21.29 -3.72 -39.97
C LYS A 7 19.98 -3.48 -39.20
N VAL A 8 18.83 -3.70 -39.84
CA VAL A 8 17.53 -3.60 -39.18
C VAL A 8 17.38 -4.69 -38.12
N LEU A 9 17.79 -5.93 -38.41
CA LEU A 9 17.75 -7.04 -37.46
C LEU A 9 18.61 -6.77 -36.23
N PHE A 10 19.83 -6.24 -36.40
CA PHE A 10 20.69 -5.83 -35.28
C PHE A 10 20.03 -4.74 -34.43
N GLY A 11 19.43 -3.72 -35.04
CA GLY A 11 18.72 -2.67 -34.31
C GLY A 11 17.57 -3.22 -33.46
N VAL A 12 16.78 -4.15 -34.01
CA VAL A 12 15.67 -4.80 -33.28
C VAL A 12 16.20 -5.61 -32.10
N ILE A 13 17.26 -6.40 -32.31
CA ILE A 13 17.88 -7.20 -31.23
C ILE A 13 18.41 -6.27 -30.13
N THR A 14 19.12 -5.19 -30.46
CA THR A 14 19.66 -4.27 -29.45
C THR A 14 18.55 -3.61 -28.61
N VAL A 15 17.46 -3.19 -29.25
CA VAL A 15 16.30 -2.62 -28.53
C VAL A 15 15.64 -3.67 -27.63
N PHE A 16 15.39 -4.89 -28.14
CA PHE A 16 14.82 -5.97 -27.33
C PHE A 16 15.71 -6.35 -26.15
N THR A 17 17.02 -6.44 -26.36
CA THR A 17 17.99 -6.74 -25.31
C THR A 17 18.00 -5.65 -24.25
N GLY A 18 17.93 -4.37 -24.65
CA GLY A 18 17.83 -3.24 -23.72
C GLY A 18 16.55 -3.26 -22.90
N ILE A 19 15.41 -3.62 -23.50
CA ILE A 19 14.14 -3.78 -22.79
C ILE A 19 14.23 -4.91 -21.75
N ILE A 20 14.77 -6.07 -22.13
CA ILE A 20 14.96 -7.21 -21.21
C ILE A 20 15.90 -6.82 -20.06
N LEU A 21 17.02 -6.15 -20.36
CA LEU A 21 17.96 -5.69 -19.34
C LEU A 21 17.31 -4.68 -18.38
N PHE A 22 16.49 -3.77 -18.90
CA PHE A 22 15.75 -2.79 -18.10
C PHE A 22 14.78 -3.49 -17.14
N PHE A 23 14.00 -4.46 -17.61
CA PHE A 23 13.12 -5.24 -16.73
C PHE A 23 13.91 -6.03 -15.70
N TYR A 24 15.03 -6.64 -16.09
CA TYR A 24 15.88 -7.43 -15.19
C TYR A 24 16.52 -6.57 -14.07
N ILE A 25 17.05 -5.39 -14.40
CA ILE A 25 17.64 -4.47 -13.42
C ILE A 25 16.58 -3.92 -12.46
N ASN A 26 15.40 -3.54 -12.96
CA ASN A 26 14.30 -3.12 -12.09
C ASN A 26 13.87 -4.25 -11.14
N ASN A 27 13.82 -5.49 -11.63
CA ASN A 27 13.50 -6.66 -10.80
C ASN A 27 14.60 -6.93 -9.76
N LEU A 28 15.88 -6.78 -10.12
CA LEU A 28 17.00 -6.88 -9.19
C LEU A 28 16.97 -5.81 -8.11
N LEU A 29 16.71 -4.54 -8.45
CA LEU A 29 16.62 -3.45 -7.47
C LEU A 29 15.48 -3.67 -6.46
N ILE A 30 14.37 -4.27 -6.90
CA ILE A 30 13.27 -4.67 -6.01
C ILE A 30 13.69 -5.88 -5.15
N ASN A 31 14.45 -6.83 -5.71
CA ASN A 31 14.88 -8.05 -5.02
C ASN A 31 16.08 -7.86 -4.08
N THR A 32 16.88 -6.80 -4.25
CA THR A 32 18.02 -6.47 -3.37
C THR A 32 17.66 -5.47 -2.29
N HIS A 33 16.49 -4.82 -2.37
CA HIS A 33 15.99 -3.97 -1.29
C HIS A 33 15.70 -4.83 -0.06
N LYS A 34 16.47 -4.62 1.01
CA LYS A 34 16.15 -5.12 2.33
C LYS A 34 15.15 -4.14 2.95
N LEU A 35 14.10 -4.67 3.57
CA LEU A 35 13.20 -3.86 4.39
C LEU A 35 14.01 -2.94 5.30
N THR A 36 13.60 -1.68 5.38
CA THR A 36 14.16 -0.74 6.35
C THR A 36 14.15 -1.40 7.73
N PRO A 37 15.31 -1.56 8.42
CA PRO A 37 15.38 -2.16 9.74
C PRO A 37 14.46 -1.50 10.76
N VAL A 38 14.07 -2.26 11.79
CA VAL A 38 13.31 -1.73 12.92
C VAL A 38 14.17 -0.68 13.64
N GLY A 39 13.57 0.45 14.02
CA GLY A 39 14.28 1.57 14.67
C GLY A 39 14.93 2.59 13.72
N GLU A 40 14.91 2.36 12.41
CA GLU A 40 15.31 3.37 11.42
C GLU A 40 14.16 4.30 11.03
N LYS A 41 14.52 5.49 10.54
CA LYS A 41 13.62 6.57 10.15
C LYS A 41 12.99 6.34 8.78
N LEU A 42 11.66 6.22 8.70
CA LEU A 42 10.87 6.30 7.47
C LEU A 42 10.33 7.73 7.27
N PHE A 43 11.16 8.57 6.68
CA PHE A 43 10.74 9.91 6.25
C PHE A 43 10.58 10.03 4.73
N ASP A 44 11.19 9.15 3.94
CA ASP A 44 11.18 9.23 2.48
C ASP A 44 10.02 8.43 1.87
N ALA A 45 9.16 9.10 1.10
CA ALA A 45 8.06 8.46 0.36
C ALA A 45 8.56 7.37 -0.61
N LYS A 46 9.77 7.51 -1.15
CA LYS A 46 10.39 6.48 -2.01
C LYS A 46 10.75 5.22 -1.21
N GLN A 47 11.25 5.39 0.02
CA GLN A 47 11.56 4.28 0.91
C GLN A 47 10.28 3.57 1.36
N ILE A 48 9.26 4.32 1.78
CA ILE A 48 7.94 3.76 2.12
C ILE A 48 7.37 2.99 0.91
N LYS A 49 7.46 3.55 -0.30
CA LYS A 49 7.02 2.87 -1.53
C LYS A 49 7.76 1.55 -1.77
N ASN A 50 9.06 1.51 -1.56
CA ASN A 50 9.85 0.29 -1.74
C ASN A 50 9.51 -0.75 -0.67
N ASP A 51 9.35 -0.35 0.58
CA ASP A 51 8.99 -1.25 1.68
C ASP A 51 7.58 -1.82 1.48
N VAL A 52 6.61 -0.98 1.11
CA VAL A 52 5.25 -1.40 0.71
C VAL A 52 5.31 -2.39 -0.46
N ALA A 53 6.09 -2.08 -1.51
CA ALA A 53 6.25 -2.97 -2.65
C ALA A 53 6.88 -4.31 -2.27
N PHE A 54 7.81 -4.34 -1.31
CA PHE A 54 8.40 -5.55 -0.79
C PHE A 54 7.40 -6.38 0.02
N ILE A 55 6.67 -5.76 0.97
CA ILE A 55 5.67 -6.41 1.83
C ILE A 55 4.62 -7.13 0.99
N PHE A 56 4.19 -6.52 -0.12
CA PHE A 56 3.09 -7.03 -0.94
C PHE A 56 3.55 -7.74 -2.23
N ARG A 57 4.87 -7.92 -2.43
CA ARG A 57 5.47 -8.33 -3.71
C ARG A 57 4.91 -9.63 -4.30
N ASP A 58 4.44 -10.56 -3.48
CA ASP A 58 4.06 -11.89 -3.94
C ASP A 58 2.60 -11.97 -4.39
N LYS A 59 1.76 -11.00 -3.98
CA LYS A 59 0.31 -11.04 -4.23
C LYS A 59 -0.23 -9.80 -4.94
N TYR A 60 0.24 -8.61 -4.58
CA TYR A 60 -0.28 -7.35 -5.10
C TYR A 60 0.80 -6.52 -5.79
N ARG A 61 0.38 -5.70 -6.75
CA ARG A 61 1.20 -4.66 -7.36
C ARG A 61 0.82 -3.32 -6.71
N ILE A 62 1.82 -2.52 -6.38
CA ILE A 62 1.61 -1.15 -5.90
C ILE A 62 1.39 -0.24 -7.10
N GLU A 63 0.25 0.42 -7.12
CA GLU A 63 -0.09 1.39 -8.15
C GLU A 63 0.59 2.74 -7.85
N SER A 64 1.28 3.26 -8.88
CA SER A 64 1.77 4.64 -9.06
C SER A 64 2.62 5.31 -7.96
N SER A 65 2.16 5.50 -6.73
CA SER A 65 2.95 6.22 -5.70
C SER A 65 2.33 6.12 -4.30
N VAL A 66 3.19 5.94 -3.30
CA VAL A 66 2.86 6.32 -1.92
C VAL A 66 2.84 7.84 -1.87
N THR A 67 1.73 8.41 -1.41
CA THR A 67 1.52 9.87 -1.35
C THR A 67 1.09 10.29 0.04
N THR A 68 1.34 11.55 0.39
CA THR A 68 0.82 12.13 1.62
C THR A 68 -0.12 13.27 1.28
N PHE A 69 -1.31 13.25 1.88
CA PHE A 69 -2.31 14.29 1.71
C PHE A 69 -2.58 14.95 3.05
N GLU A 70 -2.69 16.28 3.10
CA GLU A 70 -3.21 16.95 4.28
C GLU A 70 -4.63 16.48 4.55
N ILE A 71 -4.98 16.16 5.81
CA ILE A 71 -6.30 15.65 6.19
C ILE A 71 -7.42 16.54 5.63
N LYS A 72 -7.25 17.87 5.66
CA LYS A 72 -8.22 18.85 5.13
C LYS A 72 -8.55 18.63 3.65
N LYS A 73 -7.60 18.19 2.84
CA LYS A 73 -7.77 17.99 1.38
C LYS A 73 -8.50 16.69 1.07
N ILE A 74 -8.32 15.66 1.90
CA ILE A 74 -8.90 14.32 1.70
C ILE A 74 -10.33 14.21 2.25
N LEU A 75 -10.76 15.07 3.19
CA LEU A 75 -12.15 15.08 3.70
C LEU A 75 -13.23 15.28 2.61
N HIS A 76 -12.84 15.85 1.47
CA HIS A 76 -13.72 16.07 0.32
C HIS A 76 -13.77 14.89 -0.66
N LEU A 77 -12.95 13.86 -0.46
CA LEU A 77 -12.96 12.63 -1.25
C LEU A 77 -14.15 11.74 -0.88
N VAL A 78 -14.48 10.81 -1.78
CA VAL A 78 -15.52 9.80 -1.55
C VAL A 78 -15.00 8.80 -0.52
N MET A 79 -15.36 9.02 0.74
CA MET A 79 -15.05 8.14 1.88
C MET A 79 -16.27 7.97 2.77
N SER A 80 -16.30 6.89 3.56
CA SER A 80 -17.38 6.65 4.52
C SER A 80 -17.46 7.79 5.54
N GLU A 81 -18.67 8.14 5.99
CA GLU A 81 -18.85 9.15 7.05
C GLU A 81 -18.12 8.74 8.34
N LYS A 82 -18.02 7.43 8.60
CA LYS A 82 -17.30 6.86 9.73
C LYS A 82 -15.80 7.20 9.68
N ASP A 83 -15.18 7.07 8.51
CA ASP A 83 -13.76 7.38 8.33
C ASP A 83 -13.50 8.88 8.32
N LYS A 84 -14.43 9.70 7.79
CA LYS A 84 -14.37 11.16 7.95
C LYS A 84 -14.34 11.57 9.42
N VAL A 85 -15.26 11.03 10.23
CA VAL A 85 -15.33 11.36 11.66
C VAL A 85 -14.05 10.96 12.39
N ARG A 86 -13.45 9.80 12.06
CA ARG A 86 -12.18 9.37 12.64
C ARG A 86 -11.02 10.27 12.25
N LEU A 87 -10.90 10.60 10.96
CA LEU A 87 -9.86 11.51 10.47
C LEU A 87 -9.98 12.90 11.09
N LEU A 88 -11.21 13.40 11.26
CA LEU A 88 -11.46 14.67 11.94
C LEU A 88 -11.01 14.65 13.40
N LYS A 89 -11.19 13.53 14.11
CA LYS A 89 -10.70 13.37 15.49
C LYS A 89 -9.17 13.28 15.55
N ALA A 90 -8.56 12.62 14.57
CA ALA A 90 -7.12 12.48 14.48
C ALA A 90 -6.41 13.80 14.11
N LYS A 91 -7.12 14.71 13.44
CA LYS A 91 -6.61 16.04 13.08
C LYS A 91 -6.48 16.93 14.32
N GLN A 92 -5.25 17.16 14.73
CA GLN A 92 -4.86 18.07 15.80
C GLN A 92 -4.35 19.41 15.23
N ASN A 93 -3.73 19.39 14.03
CA ASN A 93 -3.12 20.55 13.37
C ASN A 93 -3.49 20.65 11.88
N GLU A 94 -3.20 21.79 11.26
CA GLU A 94 -3.41 21.98 9.81
C GLU A 94 -2.46 21.16 8.95
N ASN A 95 -1.27 20.84 9.48
CA ASN A 95 -0.24 20.09 8.78
C ASN A 95 -0.39 18.58 8.92
N ASP A 96 -1.42 18.08 9.61
CA ASP A 96 -1.61 16.65 9.78
C ASP A 96 -1.97 15.99 8.44
N LYS A 97 -1.35 14.85 8.19
CA LYS A 97 -1.35 14.15 6.90
C LYS A 97 -1.90 12.73 7.03
N VAL A 98 -2.42 12.24 5.92
CA VAL A 98 -2.75 10.85 5.67
C VAL A 98 -1.76 10.30 4.66
N LEU A 99 -1.15 9.16 4.99
CA LEU A 99 -0.31 8.41 4.09
C LEU A 99 -1.19 7.49 3.25
N GLN A 100 -1.34 7.79 1.96
CA GLN A 100 -2.13 6.98 1.04
C GLN A 100 -1.24 6.12 0.14
N PHE A 101 -1.65 4.87 -0.06
CA PHE A 101 -1.08 4.05 -1.12
C PHE A 101 -2.10 3.09 -1.72
N ALA A 102 -1.92 2.79 -3.00
CA ALA A 102 -2.83 2.00 -3.80
C ALA A 102 -2.24 0.63 -4.15
N ILE A 103 -3.05 -0.41 -4.05
CA ILE A 103 -2.69 -1.78 -4.44
C ILE A 103 -3.70 -2.35 -5.44
N THR A 104 -3.21 -3.22 -6.33
CA THR A 104 -4.03 -4.01 -7.27
C THR A 104 -3.56 -5.46 -7.25
N ASP A 105 -4.44 -6.40 -7.56
CA ASP A 105 -4.05 -7.79 -7.70
C ASP A 105 -3.15 -8.03 -8.91
N LYS A 106 -2.12 -8.88 -8.73
CA LYS A 106 -1.24 -9.28 -9.84
C LYS A 106 -1.91 -10.24 -10.81
N HIS A 107 -2.94 -10.98 -10.37
CA HIS A 107 -3.40 -12.19 -11.05
C HIS A 107 -4.91 -12.30 -11.31
N ILE A 108 -5.73 -11.29 -10.98
CA ILE A 108 -7.19 -11.47 -11.03
C ILE A 108 -7.77 -11.35 -12.45
N ARG A 109 -8.62 -12.33 -12.78
CA ARG A 109 -9.60 -12.33 -13.87
C ARG A 109 -10.99 -12.12 -13.25
N SER A 110 -11.73 -11.17 -13.78
CA SER A 110 -12.84 -10.42 -13.17
C SER A 110 -14.17 -11.15 -12.91
N LYS A 111 -14.23 -12.48 -12.76
CA LYS A 111 -15.53 -13.17 -12.91
C LYS A 111 -16.28 -13.64 -11.66
N ASP A 112 -15.65 -13.81 -10.50
CA ASP A 112 -16.34 -14.49 -9.38
C ASP A 112 -16.26 -13.77 -8.01
N ILE A 113 -15.77 -12.53 -7.98
CA ILE A 113 -15.57 -11.82 -6.71
C ILE A 113 -16.85 -11.08 -6.37
N ASN A 114 -17.38 -11.28 -5.16
CA ASN A 114 -18.31 -10.34 -4.56
C ASN A 114 -17.49 -9.09 -4.20
N GLU A 115 -17.17 -8.28 -5.22
CA GLU A 115 -16.02 -7.35 -5.31
C GLU A 115 -15.84 -6.50 -4.05
N ASN A 116 -16.96 -6.12 -3.43
CA ASN A 116 -16.97 -5.23 -2.28
C ASN A 116 -16.51 -5.90 -0.97
N LYS A 117 -17.00 -7.10 -0.64
CA LYS A 117 -16.65 -7.77 0.64
C LYS A 117 -15.22 -8.29 0.63
N GLU A 118 -14.82 -8.91 -0.46
CA GLU A 118 -13.47 -9.46 -0.61
C GLU A 118 -12.43 -8.34 -0.74
N GLY A 119 -12.73 -7.27 -1.48
CA GLY A 119 -11.88 -6.09 -1.56
C GLY A 119 -11.68 -5.41 -0.20
N LYS A 120 -12.74 -5.26 0.60
CA LYS A 120 -12.65 -4.69 1.97
C LYS A 120 -11.76 -5.53 2.88
N ASN A 121 -11.86 -6.86 2.80
CA ASN A 121 -10.97 -7.75 3.54
C ASN A 121 -9.51 -7.63 3.07
N ILE A 122 -9.29 -7.58 1.76
CA ILE A 122 -7.94 -7.39 1.20
C ILE A 122 -7.32 -6.10 1.75
N VAL A 123 -8.07 -4.99 1.64
CA VAL A 123 -7.66 -3.66 2.06
C VAL A 123 -7.36 -3.61 3.55
N THR A 124 -8.25 -4.16 4.38
CA THR A 124 -8.04 -4.19 5.83
C THR A 124 -6.81 -5.00 6.18
N ASN A 125 -6.72 -6.26 5.74
CA ASN A 125 -5.61 -7.14 6.10
C ASN A 125 -4.26 -6.59 5.62
N GLN A 126 -4.22 -5.96 4.43
CA GLN A 126 -2.99 -5.34 3.95
C GLN A 126 -2.64 -4.08 4.74
N SER A 127 -3.63 -3.29 5.15
CA SER A 127 -3.42 -2.11 6.00
C SER A 127 -2.83 -2.51 7.34
N ILE A 128 -3.35 -3.56 7.97
CA ILE A 128 -2.84 -4.09 9.25
C ILE A 128 -1.41 -4.58 9.11
N LYS A 129 -1.09 -5.35 8.07
CA LYS A 129 0.28 -5.81 7.82
C LYS A 129 1.26 -4.65 7.62
N PHE A 130 0.84 -3.65 6.84
CA PHE A 130 1.65 -2.45 6.66
C PHE A 130 1.79 -1.67 7.97
N LEU A 131 0.72 -1.52 8.75
CA LEU A 131 0.77 -0.79 10.03
C LEU A 131 1.64 -1.50 11.06
N LEU A 132 1.55 -2.82 11.21
CA LEU A 132 2.45 -3.62 12.06
C LEU A 132 3.92 -3.42 11.67
N TYR A 133 4.18 -3.33 10.38
CA TYR A 133 5.50 -2.92 9.89
C TYR A 133 5.80 -1.46 10.27
N PHE A 134 4.90 -0.52 10.01
CA PHE A 134 5.11 0.92 10.15
C PHE A 134 5.27 1.40 11.60
N ILE A 135 4.48 0.89 12.56
CA ILE A 135 4.41 1.42 13.93
C ILE A 135 5.68 1.22 14.75
N ASN A 136 6.51 0.26 14.37
CA ASN A 136 7.76 -0.07 15.06
C ASN A 136 8.95 0.76 14.53
N ARG A 137 8.70 1.85 13.80
CA ARG A 137 9.70 2.73 13.18
C ARG A 137 9.43 4.19 13.52
N GLU A 138 10.47 5.01 13.42
CA GLU A 138 10.29 6.47 13.44
C GLU A 138 9.73 6.90 12.08
N TYR A 139 8.65 7.68 12.09
CA TYR A 139 8.04 8.24 10.88
C TYR A 139 7.66 9.71 11.11
N ASP A 140 7.30 10.43 10.04
CA ASP A 140 6.86 11.82 10.13
C ASP A 140 5.68 11.95 11.11
N PRO A 141 5.84 12.64 12.26
CA PRO A 141 4.79 12.72 13.29
C PRO A 141 3.54 13.48 12.82
N SER A 142 3.61 14.17 11.67
CA SER A 142 2.44 14.74 11.00
C SER A 142 1.58 13.69 10.32
N ILE A 143 2.08 12.48 10.04
CA ILE A 143 1.26 11.38 9.52
C ILE A 143 0.40 10.83 10.67
N LYS A 144 -0.91 11.05 10.58
CA LYS A 144 -1.89 10.63 11.61
C LYS A 144 -2.72 9.41 11.22
N ALA A 145 -2.80 9.12 9.93
CA ALA A 145 -3.57 8.00 9.42
C ALA A 145 -2.91 7.38 8.19
N VAL A 146 -3.26 6.13 7.93
CA VAL A 146 -2.94 5.41 6.70
C VAL A 146 -4.24 5.15 5.95
N ASP A 147 -4.21 5.44 4.65
CA ASP A 147 -5.30 5.16 3.72
C ASP A 147 -4.81 4.16 2.68
N LEU A 148 -5.34 2.95 2.73
CA LEU A 148 -5.02 1.93 1.74
C LEU A 148 -6.19 1.77 0.79
N VAL A 149 -5.87 1.91 -0.50
CA VAL A 149 -6.83 1.83 -1.58
C VAL A 149 -6.60 0.56 -2.40
N TYR A 150 -7.65 -0.21 -2.67
CA TYR A 150 -7.61 -1.36 -3.55
C TYR A 150 -8.39 -1.13 -4.84
N TYR A 151 -7.72 -1.41 -5.95
CA TYR A 151 -8.29 -1.41 -7.30
C TYR A 151 -8.45 -2.85 -7.78
N PRO A 152 -9.67 -3.42 -7.78
CA PRO A 152 -9.90 -4.80 -8.19
C PRO A 152 -9.71 -5.06 -9.69
N ARG A 153 -9.65 -4.00 -10.54
CA ARG A 153 -9.53 -4.14 -12.00
C ARG A 153 -8.46 -3.21 -12.57
N MET A 154 -7.56 -3.77 -13.38
CA MET A 154 -6.34 -3.10 -13.85
C MET A 154 -6.52 -2.16 -15.05
N PHE A 155 -7.74 -1.92 -15.56
CA PHE A 155 -7.91 -1.28 -16.88
C PHE A 155 -8.99 -0.21 -17.04
N ASN A 156 -9.79 0.10 -16.03
CA ASN A 156 -10.68 1.27 -16.07
C ASN A 156 -10.61 1.99 -14.72
N LEU A 157 -10.15 3.24 -14.74
CA LEU A 157 -10.14 4.17 -13.59
C LEU A 157 -11.55 4.50 -13.05
N ASP A 158 -12.62 4.01 -13.71
CA ASP A 158 -14.01 4.08 -13.25
C ASP A 158 -14.38 2.96 -12.25
N SER A 159 -13.40 2.18 -11.78
CA SER A 159 -13.64 1.04 -10.89
C SER A 159 -13.98 1.49 -9.47
N ASN A 160 -15.01 0.86 -8.88
CA ASN A 160 -15.36 0.97 -7.46
C ASN A 160 -14.10 0.84 -6.58
N GLU A 161 -13.56 1.99 -6.18
CA GLU A 161 -12.46 2.08 -5.26
C GLU A 161 -12.89 1.54 -3.90
N ILE A 162 -12.11 0.63 -3.35
CA ILE A 162 -12.36 0.13 -2.00
C ILE A 162 -11.20 0.63 -1.14
N GLY A 163 -11.50 1.59 -0.27
CA GLY A 163 -10.54 2.18 0.65
C GLY A 163 -10.82 1.80 2.10
N THR A 164 -9.79 1.85 2.94
CA THR A 164 -9.94 1.90 4.41
C THR A 164 -8.96 2.91 4.97
N VAL A 165 -9.45 3.70 5.92
CA VAL A 165 -8.61 4.63 6.67
C VAL A 165 -8.45 4.09 8.08
N ILE A 166 -7.20 3.95 8.50
CA ILE A 166 -6.86 3.56 9.87
C ILE A 166 -6.04 4.68 10.51
N VAL A 167 -6.55 5.21 11.63
CA VAL A 167 -5.85 6.20 12.46
C VAL A 167 -4.74 5.48 13.21
N ILE A 168 -3.52 6.03 13.15
CA ILE A 168 -2.33 5.35 13.68
C ILE A 168 -2.36 5.30 15.21
N ASP A 169 -2.83 6.35 15.87
CA ASP A 169 -2.89 6.38 17.34
C ASP A 169 -3.90 5.35 17.88
N GLU A 170 -5.09 5.23 17.26
CA GLU A 170 -6.07 4.18 17.59
C GLU A 170 -5.48 2.79 17.39
N PHE A 171 -4.73 2.58 16.30
CA PHE A 171 -4.06 1.31 16.04
C PHE A 171 -2.96 1.00 17.08
N LYS A 172 -2.17 2.01 17.49
CA LYS A 172 -1.11 1.85 18.51
C LYS A 172 -1.68 1.48 19.87
N GLU A 173 -2.77 2.13 20.28
CA GLU A 173 -3.45 1.83 21.54
C GLU A 173 -3.92 0.38 21.58
N GLU A 174 -4.59 -0.07 20.50
CA GLU A 174 -5.07 -1.45 20.40
C GLU A 174 -3.91 -2.45 20.35
N TYR A 175 -2.87 -2.16 19.55
CA TYR A 175 -1.67 -2.99 19.47
C TYR A 175 -1.02 -3.16 20.84
N GLN A 176 -0.83 -2.07 21.59
CA GLN A 176 -0.20 -2.11 22.91
C GLN A 176 -1.05 -2.88 23.92
N LEU A 177 -2.38 -2.73 23.86
CA LEU A 177 -3.31 -3.49 24.69
C LEU A 177 -3.18 -4.99 24.43
N LEU A 178 -3.21 -5.41 23.16
CA LEU A 178 -3.09 -6.82 22.79
C LEU A 178 -1.73 -7.42 23.16
N ILE A 179 -0.64 -6.67 22.99
CA ILE A 179 0.70 -7.09 23.43
C ILE A 179 0.74 -7.27 24.96
N ASN A 180 0.13 -6.35 25.73
CA ASN A 180 0.08 -6.46 27.19
C ASN A 180 -0.76 -7.66 27.67
N GLU A 181 -1.73 -8.09 26.87
CA GLU A 181 -2.51 -9.33 27.08
C GLU A 181 -1.74 -10.61 26.68
N GLY A 182 -0.53 -10.47 26.13
CA GLY A 182 0.30 -11.60 25.68
C GLY A 182 -0.03 -12.09 24.27
N CYS A 183 -0.74 -11.31 23.45
CA CYS A 183 -1.03 -11.67 22.07
C CYS A 183 0.21 -11.45 21.19
N GLU A 184 0.60 -12.45 20.41
CA GLU A 184 1.75 -12.34 19.51
C GLU A 184 1.52 -13.02 18.16
N GLY A 185 2.38 -12.70 17.19
CA GLY A 185 2.40 -13.31 15.87
C GLY A 185 1.03 -13.28 15.16
N LYS A 186 0.58 -14.44 14.69
CA LYS A 186 -0.67 -14.58 13.92
C LYS A 186 -1.92 -14.27 14.73
N GLU A 187 -1.89 -14.47 16.05
CA GLU A 187 -3.05 -14.15 16.88
C GLU A 187 -3.26 -12.65 16.98
N LEU A 188 -2.16 -11.90 17.15
CA LEU A 188 -2.17 -10.44 17.15
C LEU A 188 -2.67 -9.88 15.82
N GLU A 189 -2.16 -10.38 14.70
CA GLU A 189 -2.64 -10.01 13.35
C GLU A 189 -4.15 -10.23 13.23
N ARG A 190 -4.65 -11.40 13.61
CA ARG A 190 -6.08 -11.74 13.52
C ARG A 190 -6.94 -10.84 14.40
N LYS A 191 -6.54 -10.57 15.64
CA LYS A 191 -7.32 -9.70 16.56
C LYS A 191 -7.37 -8.25 16.07
N LEU A 192 -6.27 -7.76 15.50
CA LEU A 192 -6.22 -6.44 14.87
C LEU A 192 -7.09 -6.42 13.60
N GLU A 193 -7.02 -7.45 12.75
CA GLU A 193 -7.93 -7.58 11.61
C GLU A 193 -9.39 -7.55 12.09
N ASP A 194 -9.80 -8.37 13.04
CA ASP A 194 -11.19 -8.40 13.56
C ASP A 194 -11.66 -7.03 14.10
N LYS A 195 -10.76 -6.25 14.71
CA LYS A 195 -11.07 -4.92 15.25
C LYS A 195 -11.23 -3.84 14.18
N PHE A 196 -10.39 -3.91 13.14
CA PHE A 196 -10.32 -2.91 12.07
C PHE A 196 -11.05 -3.33 10.79
N VAL A 197 -11.59 -4.56 10.70
CA VAL A 197 -12.49 -5.00 9.63
C VAL A 197 -13.81 -4.24 9.76
N TYR A 198 -14.04 -3.34 8.80
CA TYR A 198 -15.26 -2.55 8.74
C TYR A 198 -16.24 -3.19 7.76
N TYR A 199 -17.13 -4.03 8.29
CA TYR A 199 -18.39 -4.35 7.62
C TYR A 199 -19.33 -3.15 7.80
N ASP A 200 -19.69 -2.51 6.69
CA ASP A 200 -20.91 -1.71 6.61
C ASP A 200 -22.00 -2.60 6.02
#